data_AF-A0A7S0LB02-F1
#
_entry.id   AF-A0A7S0LB02-F1
#
_cell.length_a   1.000
_cell.length_b   1.000
_cell.length_c   1.000
_cell.angle_alpha   90.00
_cell.angle_beta   90.00
_cell.angle_gamma   90.00
#
_symmetry.space_group_name_H-M   'P 1'
#
loop_
_entity.id
_entity.type
_entity.pdbx_description
1 polymer ?
#
loop_
_entity_poly.entity_id
_entity_poly.type
_entity_poly.pdbx_seq_one_letter_code
_entity_poly.pdbx_strand_id
1 'polypeptide(L)'
;GHEMLTHLVALLVALAASPSSAFDHGDVVPMMKRNQFQQQRSEWTEVPLRMAPRFGIDRTVKVDALPRSYDGHEPYKIAFALLGHQFTTPFLGVADGKGSFLSRLQLTLVRSGSSVVDAHWLEEHV
;
A
#
# COMPACT_ATOMS: atom_id res chain seq x y z
N GLY A 1 36.10 30.40 8.07
CA GLY A 1 34.74 30.57 8.62
C GLY A 1 33.66 30.32 7.58
N HIS A 2 33.64 31.10 6.50
CA HIS A 2 32.57 31.06 5.51
C HIS A 2 32.58 29.80 4.64
N GLU A 3 33.76 29.30 4.25
CA GLU A 3 33.86 28.09 3.42
C GLU A 3 33.33 26.85 4.13
N MET A 4 33.64 26.67 5.42
CA MET A 4 33.14 25.56 6.24
C MET A 4 31.60 25.58 6.36
N LEU A 5 31.01 26.77 6.45
CA LEU A 5 29.56 26.95 6.49
C LEU A 5 28.90 26.57 5.16
N THR A 6 29.52 26.92 4.02
CA THR A 6 29.03 26.56 2.68
C THR A 6 29.04 25.05 2.45
N HIS A 7 30.10 24.35 2.88
CA HIS A 7 30.19 22.90 2.75
C HIS A 7 29.17 22.18 3.66
N LEU A 8 28.94 22.71 4.86
CA LEU A 8 27.94 22.18 5.79
C LEU A 8 26.51 22.34 5.22
N VAL A 9 26.20 23.52 4.67
CA VAL A 9 24.90 23.77 4.01
C VAL A 9 24.70 22.89 2.78
N ALA A 10 25.74 22.71 1.95
CA ALA A 10 25.68 21.84 0.78
C ALA A 10 25.45 20.37 1.17
N LEU A 11 26.12 19.90 2.23
CA LEU A 11 25.95 18.54 2.75
C LEU A 11 24.54 18.32 3.32
N LEU A 12 24.00 19.30 4.05
CA LEU A 12 22.63 19.26 4.57
C LEU A 12 21.58 19.24 3.44
N VAL A 13 21.81 20.00 2.36
CA VAL A 13 20.96 19.97 1.15
C VAL A 13 21.02 18.62 0.45
N ALA A 14 22.21 18.02 0.31
CA ALA A 14 22.37 16.71 -0.33
C ALA A 14 21.73 15.58 0.49
N LEU A 15 21.78 15.66 1.83
CA LEU A 15 21.13 14.70 2.73
C LEU A 15 19.60 14.89 2.77
N ALA A 16 19.10 16.10 2.54
CA ALA A 16 17.67 16.39 2.43
C ALA A 16 17.07 16.05 1.06
N ALA A 17 17.92 15.85 0.05
CA ALA A 17 17.50 15.35 -1.26
C ALA A 17 17.16 13.85 -1.15
N SER A 18 15.97 13.55 -0.66
CA SER A 18 15.40 12.20 -0.76
C SER A 18 15.41 11.79 -2.23
N PRO A 19 15.95 10.62 -2.60
CA PRO A 19 15.80 10.13 -3.96
C PRO A 19 14.30 9.98 -4.21
N SER A 20 13.73 10.87 -5.02
CA SER A 20 12.41 10.64 -5.59
C SER A 20 12.58 9.45 -6.51
N SER A 21 12.15 8.27 -6.05
CA SER A 21 12.16 7.07 -6.86
C SER A 21 11.27 7.33 -8.06
N ALA A 22 11.88 7.58 -9.21
CA ALA A 22 11.17 7.78 -10.46
C ALA A 22 10.76 6.39 -10.98
N PHE A 23 9.46 6.14 -11.04
CA PHE A 23 8.89 4.95 -11.63
C PHE A 23 8.92 5.03 -13.16
N ASP A 24 9.38 3.97 -13.81
CA ASP A 24 9.11 3.74 -15.23
C ASP A 24 7.75 3.03 -15.41
N HIS A 25 7.24 3.03 -16.63
CA HIS A 25 6.00 2.35 -16.94
C HIS A 25 6.14 0.84 -16.70
N GLY A 26 5.26 0.30 -15.86
CA GLY A 26 5.28 -1.13 -15.50
C GLY A 26 6.18 -1.49 -14.33
N ASP A 27 6.87 -0.52 -13.71
CA ASP A 27 7.53 -0.76 -12.43
C ASP A 27 6.54 -1.28 -11.39
N VAL A 28 7.04 -2.11 -10.47
CA VAL A 28 6.26 -2.50 -9.29
C VAL A 28 6.09 -1.27 -8.42
N VAL A 29 4.87 -1.00 -7.99
CA VAL A 29 4.61 -0.07 -6.89
C VAL A 29 4.60 -0.88 -5.59
N PRO A 30 5.62 -0.73 -4.72
CA PRO A 30 5.72 -1.50 -3.47
C PRO A 30 4.46 -1.39 -2.62
N MET A 31 3.95 -2.53 -2.19
CA MET A 31 2.73 -2.64 -1.41
C MET A 31 2.91 -3.66 -0.29
N MET A 32 2.47 -3.30 0.90
CA MET A 32 2.42 -4.16 2.08
C MET A 32 0.97 -4.31 2.52
N LYS A 33 0.70 -5.40 3.25
CA LYS A 33 -0.58 -5.67 3.88
C LYS A 33 -0.40 -6.13 5.31
N ARG A 34 -1.39 -5.85 6.14
CA ARG A 34 -1.58 -6.48 7.44
C ARG A 34 -3.04 -6.84 7.66
N ASN A 35 -3.27 -7.84 8.48
CA ASN A 35 -4.60 -8.38 8.71
C ASN A 35 -5.00 -8.12 10.16
N GLN A 36 -6.31 -8.07 10.41
CA GLN A 36 -6.88 -8.14 11.75
C GLN A 36 -7.95 -9.23 11.79
N PHE A 37 -7.76 -10.19 12.69
CA PHE A 37 -8.64 -11.34 12.89
C PHE A 37 -8.60 -11.74 14.36
N GLN A 38 -9.74 -12.13 14.96
CA GLN A 38 -9.80 -12.51 16.38
C GLN A 38 -9.21 -11.44 17.33
N GLN A 39 -9.42 -10.16 17.00
CA GLN A 39 -8.84 -9.00 17.69
C GLN A 39 -7.30 -8.92 17.66
N GLN A 40 -6.62 -9.85 17.01
CA GLN A 40 -5.18 -9.85 16.80
C GLN A 40 -4.84 -9.16 15.49
N ARG A 41 -3.71 -8.44 15.46
CA ARG A 41 -3.17 -7.81 14.25
C ARG A 41 -1.88 -8.51 13.85
N SER A 42 -1.77 -8.87 12.58
CA SER A 42 -0.50 -9.37 12.05
C SER A 42 0.49 -8.22 11.87
N GLU A 43 1.76 -8.58 11.75
CA GLU A 43 2.78 -7.67 11.22
C GLU A 43 2.46 -7.29 9.77
N TRP A 44 3.08 -6.19 9.33
CA TRP A 44 3.08 -5.81 7.93
C TRP A 44 3.94 -6.80 7.13
N THR A 45 3.37 -7.29 6.04
CA THR A 45 4.02 -8.25 5.14
C THR A 45 3.93 -7.73 3.72
N GLU A 46 4.96 -7.98 2.91
CA GLU A 46 4.94 -7.57 1.51
C GLU A 46 3.84 -8.31 0.73
N VAL A 47 3.15 -7.57 -0.14
CA VAL A 47 2.26 -8.16 -1.12
C VAL A 47 3.13 -8.79 -2.22
N PRO A 48 2.94 -10.09 -2.55
CA PRO A 48 3.67 -10.73 -3.63
C PRO A 48 3.67 -9.91 -4.91
N LEU A 49 4.84 -9.78 -5.57
CA LEU A 49 5.04 -8.91 -6.74
C LEU A 49 4.06 -9.17 -7.90
N ARG A 50 3.55 -10.39 -8.01
CA ARG A 50 2.53 -10.76 -9.01
C ARG A 50 1.18 -10.10 -8.74
N MET A 51 0.87 -9.75 -7.50
CA MET A 51 -0.38 -9.10 -7.07
C MET A 51 -0.19 -7.60 -6.82
N ALA A 52 1.05 -7.14 -6.65
CA ALA A 52 1.35 -5.73 -6.44
C ALA A 52 0.92 -4.86 -7.65
N PRO A 53 0.50 -3.60 -7.40
CA PRO A 53 0.18 -2.64 -8.44
C PRO A 53 1.38 -2.34 -9.32
N ARG A 54 1.11 -1.92 -10.55
CA ARG A 54 2.11 -1.61 -11.57
C ARG A 54 1.93 -0.18 -12.03
N PHE A 55 3.02 0.58 -12.06
CA PHE A 55 2.96 2.00 -12.36
C PHE A 55 2.47 2.22 -13.79
N GLY A 56 1.37 2.97 -13.95
CA GLY A 56 0.77 3.27 -15.25
C GLY A 56 0.07 2.09 -15.95
N ILE A 57 -0.18 0.97 -15.26
CA ILE A 57 -0.86 -0.21 -15.83
C ILE A 57 -2.08 -0.57 -14.99
N ASP A 58 -3.26 -0.45 -15.61
CA ASP A 58 -4.50 -0.98 -15.05
C ASP A 58 -4.49 -2.50 -15.05
N ARG A 59 -4.83 -3.10 -13.89
CA ARG A 59 -4.90 -4.55 -13.76
C ARG A 59 -5.87 -4.98 -12.68
N THR A 60 -6.45 -6.15 -12.87
CA THR A 60 -7.28 -6.83 -11.87
C THR A 60 -6.59 -8.13 -11.46
N VAL A 61 -6.58 -8.41 -10.16
CA VAL A 61 -5.99 -9.63 -9.59
C VAL A 61 -6.97 -10.26 -8.62
N LYS A 62 -7.01 -11.60 -8.59
CA LYS A 62 -7.74 -12.35 -7.57
C LYS A 62 -6.83 -12.55 -6.36
N VAL A 63 -7.30 -12.17 -5.18
CA VAL A 63 -6.58 -12.33 -3.92
C VAL A 63 -7.37 -13.27 -3.03
N ASP A 64 -6.72 -14.32 -2.54
CA ASP A 64 -7.24 -15.16 -1.48
C ASP A 64 -6.89 -14.50 -0.13
N ALA A 65 -7.80 -13.67 0.36
CA ALA A 65 -7.53 -12.78 1.50
C ALA A 65 -7.77 -13.45 2.86
N LEU A 66 -8.69 -14.41 2.92
CA LEU A 66 -9.09 -15.10 4.15
C LEU A 66 -8.11 -16.24 4.48
N PRO A 67 -7.77 -16.44 5.75
CA PRO A 67 -6.97 -17.59 6.15
C PRO A 67 -7.79 -18.87 5.98
N ARG A 68 -7.11 -20.01 5.76
CA ARG A 68 -7.77 -21.32 5.66
C ARG A 68 -8.57 -21.70 6.89
N SER A 69 -8.23 -21.14 8.06
CA SER A 69 -8.92 -21.36 9.33
C SER A 69 -10.14 -20.44 9.51
N TYR A 70 -10.51 -19.62 8.53
CA TYR A 70 -11.66 -18.74 8.63
C TYR A 70 -12.96 -19.53 8.55
N ASP A 71 -13.75 -19.51 9.63
CA ASP A 71 -14.98 -20.29 9.77
C ASP A 71 -16.26 -19.49 9.47
N GLY A 72 -16.13 -18.21 9.10
CA GLY A 72 -17.29 -17.39 8.69
C GLY A 72 -18.01 -16.65 9.83
N HIS A 73 -17.65 -16.87 11.08
CA HIS A 73 -18.35 -16.31 12.25
C HIS A 73 -17.75 -15.01 12.81
N GLU A 74 -16.50 -14.70 12.48
CA GLU A 74 -15.79 -13.54 13.02
C GLU A 74 -15.49 -12.52 11.92
N PRO A 75 -15.40 -11.22 12.25
CA PRO A 75 -14.99 -10.23 11.27
C PRO A 75 -13.51 -10.42 10.92
N TYR A 76 -13.21 -10.31 9.64
CA TYR A 76 -11.85 -10.28 9.12
C TYR A 76 -11.61 -8.96 8.40
N LYS A 77 -10.50 -8.30 8.72
CA LYS A 77 -10.14 -7.00 8.15
C LYS A 77 -8.73 -7.02 7.59
N ILE A 78 -8.47 -6.16 6.61
CA ILE A 78 -7.15 -5.99 6.00
C ILE A 78 -6.82 -4.50 5.88
N ALA A 79 -5.56 -4.14 6.06
CA ALA A 79 -5.06 -2.79 5.77
C ALA A 79 -3.89 -2.91 4.79
N PHE A 80 -3.73 -1.89 3.95
CA PHE A 80 -2.68 -1.81 2.95
C PHE A 80 -1.83 -0.57 3.15
N ALA A 81 -0.55 -0.68 2.79
CA ALA A 81 0.39 0.43 2.76
C ALA A 81 1.16 0.39 1.43
N LEU A 82 1.28 1.55 0.77
CA LEU A 82 2.08 1.72 -0.44
C LEU A 82 3.31 2.55 -0.12
N LEU A 83 4.38 2.32 -0.87
CA LEU A 83 5.58 3.19 -0.87
C LEU A 83 6.13 3.44 0.55
N GLY A 84 6.30 2.37 1.33
CA GLY A 84 6.84 2.49 2.68
C GLY A 84 5.93 3.23 3.65
N HIS A 85 4.60 3.08 3.53
CA HIS A 85 3.56 3.70 4.36
C HIS A 85 3.18 5.15 3.99
N GLN A 86 3.73 5.70 2.91
CA GLN A 86 3.32 7.02 2.40
C GLN A 86 1.80 7.10 2.16
N PHE A 87 1.20 6.03 1.64
CA PHE A 87 -0.25 5.90 1.50
C PHE A 87 -0.71 4.66 2.24
N THR A 88 -1.48 4.83 3.31
CA THR A 88 -1.92 3.74 4.17
C THR A 88 -3.43 3.79 4.36
N THR A 89 -4.10 2.65 4.17
CA THR A 89 -5.54 2.54 4.40
C THR A 89 -5.83 2.35 5.90
N PRO A 90 -7.02 2.74 6.38
CA PRO A 90 -7.58 2.12 7.57
C PRO A 90 -7.80 0.60 7.34
N PHE A 91 -8.22 -0.11 8.39
CA PHE A 91 -8.65 -1.50 8.24
C PHE A 91 -9.97 -1.57 7.48
N LEU A 92 -9.91 -2.16 6.28
CA LEU A 92 -11.02 -2.46 5.38
C LEU A 92 -11.67 -3.78 5.78
N GLY A 93 -12.99 -3.85 5.75
CA GLY A 93 -13.72 -5.06 6.12
C GLY A 93 -13.74 -6.06 4.97
N VAL A 94 -13.10 -7.24 5.13
CA VAL A 94 -13.15 -8.29 4.08
C VAL A 94 -14.33 -9.23 4.32
N ALA A 95 -14.64 -9.52 5.58
CA ALA A 95 -15.79 -10.31 5.99
C ALA A 95 -16.33 -9.74 7.30
N ASP A 96 -17.66 -9.61 7.45
CA ASP A 96 -18.29 -9.10 8.68
C ASP A 96 -18.59 -10.21 9.71
N GLY A 97 -18.54 -11.48 9.30
CA GLY A 97 -18.92 -12.62 10.15
C GLY A 97 -20.41 -12.96 10.10
N LYS A 98 -21.20 -12.30 9.23
CA LYS A 98 -22.63 -12.57 9.02
C LYS A 98 -22.99 -12.81 7.56
N GLY A 99 -22.00 -13.20 6.75
CA GLY A 99 -22.20 -13.57 5.34
C GLY A 99 -22.00 -12.46 4.31
N SER A 100 -21.71 -11.22 4.71
CA SER A 100 -21.26 -10.18 3.78
C SER A 100 -19.75 -10.16 3.63
N PHE A 101 -19.30 -9.98 2.38
CA PHE A 101 -17.89 -10.02 2.00
C PHE A 101 -17.53 -8.84 1.10
N LEU A 102 -16.28 -8.40 1.22
CA LEU A 102 -15.67 -7.51 0.23
C LEU A 102 -15.49 -8.27 -1.07
N SER A 103 -16.18 -7.83 -2.11
CA SER A 103 -16.11 -8.45 -3.44
C SER A 103 -15.04 -7.83 -4.31
N ARG A 104 -14.85 -6.51 -4.20
CA ARG A 104 -13.81 -5.81 -4.94
C ARG A 104 -13.24 -4.68 -4.10
N LEU A 105 -11.93 -4.53 -4.21
CA LEU A 105 -11.21 -3.34 -3.78
C LEU A 105 -10.56 -2.73 -5.02
N GLN A 106 -10.95 -1.50 -5.35
CA GLN A 106 -10.30 -0.75 -6.40
C GLN A 106 -9.28 0.21 -5.80
N LEU A 107 -8.04 0.15 -6.30
CA LEU A 107 -6.96 1.09 -6.00
C LEU A 107 -6.71 1.95 -7.24
N THR A 108 -6.84 3.26 -7.09
CA THR A 108 -6.49 4.24 -8.12
C THR A 108 -5.25 5.00 -7.67
N LEU A 109 -4.14 4.84 -8.40
CA LEU A 109 -2.91 5.62 -8.18
C LEU A 109 -2.93 6.87 -9.05
N VAL A 110 -2.71 8.03 -8.42
CA VAL A 110 -2.57 9.31 -9.13
C VAL A 110 -1.10 9.59 -9.29
N ARG A 111 -0.69 9.93 -10.52
CA ARG A 111 0.72 10.22 -10.84
C ARG A 111 0.92 11.63 -11.37
N SER A 112 2.11 12.16 -11.11
CA SER A 112 2.67 13.34 -11.78
C SER A 112 4.04 12.97 -12.33
N GLY A 113 4.17 12.95 -13.66
CA GLY A 113 5.37 12.42 -14.32
C GLY A 113 5.63 10.95 -13.97
N SER A 114 6.80 10.70 -13.40
CA SER A 114 7.29 9.39 -12.92
C SER A 114 7.03 9.14 -11.43
N SER A 115 6.22 9.96 -10.77
CA SER A 115 5.98 9.84 -9.32
C SER A 115 4.52 9.58 -9.02
N VAL A 116 4.25 8.69 -8.06
CA VAL A 116 2.93 8.54 -7.45
C VAL A 116 2.75 9.66 -6.43
N VAL A 117 1.70 10.46 -6.61
CA VAL A 117 1.41 11.62 -5.75
C VAL A 117 0.20 11.40 -4.85
N ASP A 118 -0.69 10.46 -5.21
CA ASP A 118 -1.84 10.11 -4.41
C ASP A 118 -2.32 8.67 -4.66
N ALA A 119 -3.15 8.12 -3.76
CA ALA A 119 -3.74 6.80 -3.86
C ALA A 119 -5.15 6.76 -3.24
N HIS A 120 -6.16 6.46 -4.06
CA HIS A 120 -7.55 6.32 -3.63
C HIS A 120 -7.99 4.86 -3.61
N TRP A 121 -8.85 4.52 -2.65
CA TRP A 121 -9.36 3.16 -2.44
C TRP A 121 -10.89 3.18 -2.45
N LEU A 122 -11.52 2.23 -3.13
CA LEU A 122 -12.97 2.07 -3.16
C LEU A 122 -13.33 0.61 -2.85
N GLU A 123 -14.16 0.42 -1.82
CA GLU A 123 -14.67 -0.86 -1.37
C GLU A 123 -16.03 -1.16 -2.02
N GLU A 124 -16.17 -2.33 -2.65
CA GLU A 124 -17.45 -2.85 -3.12
C GLU A 124 -17.77 -4.16 -2.39
N HIS A 125 -18.89 -4.17 -1.67
CA HIS A 125 -19.36 -5.31 -0.88
C HIS A 125 -20.53 -6.02 -1.56
N VAL A 126 -20.66 -7.32 -1.29
CA VAL A 126 -21.85 -8.12 -1.64
C VAL A 126 -22.48 -8.74 -0.40
#